data_AF-A0A243WBS1-F1
#
_entry.id   AF-A0A243WBS1-F1
#
_cell.length_a   1.000
_cell.length_b   1.000
_cell.length_c   1.000
_cell.angle_alpha   90.00
_cell.angle_beta   90.00
_cell.angle_gamma   90.00
#
_symmetry.space_group_name_H-M   'P 1'
#
loop_
_entity.id
_entity.type
_entity.pdbx_description
1 polymer ?
#
loop_
_entity_poly.entity_id
_entity_poly.type
_entity_poly.pdbx_seq_one_letter_code
_entity_poly.pdbx_strand_id
1 'polypeptide(L)'
;MRTVLAACLGLAGALTACETSKHGFPERGMPADDPDAAAAQRRREAVNRQIATINEGKVEYIVPRNQMATAFIRLFNDGTVIDKTSVQKVQESKNDKPVYYLVGVGLRNGMYRAMAIPLQSSSDNSLYLSSSAERYILTSVGCSFCSFSFEKNRIVGTTCEENTGGSRCDLIVKEYNNFFVRQ
;
A
#
# COMPACT_ATOMS: atom_id res chain seq x y z
N MET A 1 -56.67 -38.00 -45.93
CA MET A 1 -57.90 -37.20 -46.15
C MET A 1 -58.54 -37.00 -44.78
N ARG A 2 -58.95 -35.75 -44.47
CA ARG A 2 -59.79 -35.32 -43.32
C ARG A 2 -59.06 -35.16 -41.96
N THR A 3 -58.78 -33.91 -41.51
CA THR A 3 -59.63 -32.98 -40.68
C THR A 3 -59.76 -33.47 -39.23
N VAL A 4 -59.78 -32.71 -38.13
CA VAL A 4 -59.90 -31.26 -37.82
C VAL A 4 -59.78 -31.11 -36.29
N LEU A 5 -59.30 -29.93 -35.86
CA LEU A 5 -59.49 -29.14 -34.62
C LEU A 5 -59.92 -29.71 -33.23
N ALA A 6 -59.45 -28.93 -32.24
CA ALA A 6 -60.13 -28.45 -31.01
C ALA A 6 -60.03 -29.34 -29.77
N ALA A 7 -59.99 -28.84 -28.53
CA ALA A 7 -59.77 -27.52 -27.90
C ALA A 7 -59.87 -27.76 -26.35
N CYS A 8 -59.50 -26.76 -25.56
CA CYS A 8 -59.87 -26.52 -24.14
C CYS A 8 -59.14 -27.36 -23.06
N LEU A 9 -58.37 -26.81 -22.12
CA LEU A 9 -58.55 -25.78 -21.07
C LEU A 9 -58.88 -26.36 -19.68
N GLY A 10 -58.01 -26.05 -18.71
CA GLY A 10 -58.29 -25.90 -17.26
C GLY A 10 -58.22 -27.19 -16.42
N LEU A 11 -57.93 -27.17 -15.12
CA LEU A 11 -57.40 -26.19 -14.17
C LEU A 11 -57.19 -26.96 -12.84
N ALA A 12 -56.24 -26.52 -12.01
CA ALA A 12 -56.20 -26.63 -10.54
C ALA A 12 -55.99 -28.00 -9.84
N GLY A 13 -54.92 -28.04 -9.01
CA GLY A 13 -55.13 -28.05 -7.55
C GLY A 13 -54.61 -29.26 -6.74
N ALA A 14 -53.81 -28.92 -5.71
CA ALA A 14 -53.55 -29.67 -4.47
C ALA A 14 -52.52 -30.82 -4.51
N LEU A 15 -51.23 -30.47 -4.40
CA LEU A 15 -50.22 -31.29 -3.74
C LEU A 15 -50.15 -30.89 -2.26
N THR A 16 -50.70 -31.73 -1.40
CA THR A 16 -50.48 -31.64 0.06
C THR A 16 -49.30 -32.52 0.47
N ALA A 17 -48.40 -31.90 1.22
CA ALA A 17 -47.48 -32.48 2.21
C ALA A 17 -46.40 -33.48 1.75
N CYS A 18 -45.16 -32.99 1.70
CA CYS A 18 -44.00 -33.72 2.20
C CYS A 18 -43.14 -32.75 3.02
N GLU A 19 -43.38 -32.70 4.33
CA GLU A 19 -42.38 -32.22 5.29
C GLU A 19 -41.18 -33.17 5.21
N THR A 20 -40.01 -32.61 4.88
CA THR A 20 -38.74 -33.26 5.19
C THR A 20 -37.84 -32.24 5.89
N SER A 21 -37.58 -32.54 7.15
CA SER A 21 -36.74 -31.78 8.07
C SER A 21 -35.33 -31.63 7.49
N LYS A 22 -34.87 -30.40 7.27
CA LYS A 22 -33.46 -30.13 6.96
C LYS A 22 -32.66 -30.11 8.25
N HIS A 23 -31.82 -31.13 8.43
CA HIS A 23 -30.64 -31.02 9.29
C HIS A 23 -29.77 -29.85 8.81
N GLY A 24 -29.53 -28.89 9.70
CA GLY A 24 -28.62 -27.78 9.47
C GLY A 24 -27.19 -28.29 9.33
N PHE A 25 -26.66 -28.22 8.10
CA PHE A 25 -25.22 -28.17 7.87
C PHE A 25 -24.74 -26.73 8.10
N PRO A 26 -23.58 -26.51 8.74
CA PRO A 26 -23.06 -25.17 8.91
C PRO A 26 -22.52 -24.69 7.55
N GLU A 27 -23.25 -23.78 6.90
CA GLU A 27 -22.75 -23.12 5.70
C GLU A 27 -21.54 -22.25 6.08
N ARG A 28 -20.38 -22.74 5.68
CA ARG A 28 -19.12 -22.03 5.52
C ARG A 28 -19.43 -20.74 4.75
N GLY A 29 -19.30 -19.59 5.41
CA GLY A 29 -19.73 -18.28 4.88
C GLY A 29 -19.28 -18.04 3.44
N MET A 30 -20.26 -17.95 2.54
CA MET A 30 -20.05 -17.41 1.21
C MET A 30 -19.73 -15.91 1.34
N PRO A 31 -18.79 -15.37 0.55
CA PRO A 31 -18.55 -13.94 0.52
C PRO A 31 -19.83 -13.25 0.03
N ALA A 32 -20.23 -12.18 0.73
CA ALA A 32 -21.39 -11.39 0.38
C ALA A 32 -21.30 -10.91 -1.08
N ASP A 33 -22.35 -11.19 -1.87
CA ASP A 33 -22.58 -10.67 -3.23
C ASP A 33 -22.94 -9.17 -3.22
N ASP A 34 -22.22 -8.38 -2.42
CA ASP A 34 -22.30 -6.93 -2.49
C ASP A 34 -21.19 -6.44 -3.43
N PRO A 35 -21.51 -5.96 -4.65
CA PRO A 35 -20.52 -5.48 -5.60
C PRO A 35 -19.70 -4.30 -5.04
N ASP A 36 -20.24 -3.51 -4.11
CA ASP A 36 -19.53 -2.42 -3.47
C ASP A 36 -18.57 -2.94 -2.37
N ALA A 37 -18.95 -3.98 -1.65
CA ALA A 37 -18.06 -4.66 -0.70
C ALA A 37 -16.92 -5.39 -1.43
N ALA A 38 -17.20 -6.07 -2.55
CA ALA A 38 -16.20 -6.71 -3.39
C ALA A 38 -15.27 -5.70 -4.08
N ALA A 39 -15.80 -4.55 -4.53
CA ALA A 39 -14.99 -3.46 -5.06
C ALA A 39 -14.15 -2.79 -3.96
N ALA A 40 -14.69 -2.60 -2.74
CA ALA A 40 -13.94 -2.10 -1.60
C ALA A 40 -12.84 -3.08 -1.14
N GLN A 41 -13.11 -4.39 -1.20
CA GLN A 41 -12.14 -5.46 -0.90
C GLN A 41 -11.00 -5.48 -1.94
N ARG A 42 -11.31 -5.41 -3.24
CA ARG A 42 -10.29 -5.26 -4.30
C ARG A 42 -9.54 -3.93 -4.21
N ARG A 43 -10.19 -2.87 -3.73
CA ARG A 43 -9.54 -1.60 -3.33
C ARG A 43 -8.74 -1.71 -2.02
N ARG A 44 -8.74 -2.84 -1.32
CA ARG A 44 -7.92 -3.11 -0.13
C ARG A 44 -6.85 -4.17 -0.39
N GLU A 45 -6.95 -4.93 -1.47
CA GLU A 45 -5.87 -5.81 -1.91
C GLU A 45 -4.60 -4.97 -2.12
N ALA A 46 -3.59 -5.27 -1.30
CA ALA A 46 -2.32 -4.58 -1.31
C ALA A 46 -1.58 -4.94 -2.60
N VAL A 47 -1.42 -3.97 -3.49
CA VAL A 47 -0.62 -4.17 -4.69
C VAL A 47 0.84 -4.12 -4.24
N ASN A 48 1.50 -5.28 -4.25
CA ASN A 48 2.93 -5.39 -4.01
C ASN A 48 3.65 -5.31 -5.35
N ARG A 49 4.46 -4.28 -5.53
CA ARG A 49 5.25 -4.11 -6.76
C ARG A 49 6.73 -4.21 -6.44
N GLN A 50 7.45 -5.05 -7.18
CA GLN A 50 8.90 -5.09 -7.11
C GLN A 50 9.48 -3.79 -7.66
N ILE A 51 10.34 -3.12 -6.90
CA ILE A 51 10.93 -1.85 -7.30
C ILE A 51 12.44 -1.92 -7.50
N ALA A 52 13.08 -2.88 -6.85
CA ALA A 52 14.52 -3.07 -6.87
C ALA A 52 14.90 -4.50 -6.46
N THR A 53 16.14 -4.85 -6.72
CA THR A 53 16.82 -6.07 -6.25
C THR A 53 18.13 -5.68 -5.58
N ILE A 54 18.58 -6.48 -4.61
CA ILE A 54 19.93 -6.34 -4.06
C ILE A 54 20.84 -7.34 -4.75
N ASN A 55 21.84 -6.84 -5.47
CA ASN A 55 22.86 -7.62 -6.14
C ASN A 55 24.23 -7.24 -5.60
N GLU A 56 24.98 -8.21 -5.06
CA GLU A 56 26.31 -7.98 -4.46
C GLU A 56 26.35 -6.81 -3.44
N GLY A 57 25.27 -6.63 -2.68
CA GLY A 57 25.14 -5.54 -1.70
C GLY A 57 24.81 -4.16 -2.28
N LYS A 58 24.65 -4.05 -3.61
CA LYS A 58 24.20 -2.84 -4.31
C LYS A 58 22.72 -2.93 -4.65
N VAL A 59 22.05 -1.78 -4.68
CA VAL A 59 20.64 -1.68 -5.09
C VAL A 59 20.58 -1.53 -6.61
N GLU A 60 19.97 -2.49 -7.28
CA GLU A 60 19.61 -2.43 -8.69
C GLU A 60 18.14 -2.05 -8.81
N TYR A 61 17.86 -0.91 -9.44
CA TYR A 61 16.49 -0.40 -9.56
C TYR A 61 15.81 -1.02 -10.79
N ILE A 62 14.68 -1.68 -10.57
CA ILE A 62 13.80 -2.18 -11.64
C ILE A 62 12.88 -1.05 -12.11
N VAL A 63 12.36 -0.27 -11.17
CA VAL A 63 11.57 0.93 -11.48
C VAL A 63 12.52 2.12 -11.59
N PRO A 64 12.49 2.89 -12.69
CA PRO A 64 13.34 4.07 -12.87
C PRO A 64 13.18 5.11 -11.74
N ARG A 65 14.29 5.71 -11.30
CA ARG A 65 14.30 6.71 -10.21
C ARG A 65 13.46 7.95 -10.51
N ASN A 66 13.44 8.40 -11.76
CA ASN A 66 12.59 9.51 -12.20
C ASN A 66 11.09 9.17 -12.07
N GLN A 67 10.68 7.94 -12.42
CA GLN A 67 9.31 7.49 -12.25
C GLN A 67 8.92 7.44 -10.77
N MET A 68 9.84 6.97 -9.89
CA MET A 68 9.62 7.00 -8.45
C MET A 68 9.56 8.42 -7.88
N ALA A 69 10.38 9.35 -8.39
CA ALA A 69 10.32 10.75 -7.99
C ALA A 69 8.95 11.37 -8.33
N THR A 70 8.45 11.16 -9.55
CA THR A 70 7.10 11.59 -9.95
C THR A 70 6.02 10.96 -9.06
N ALA A 71 6.17 9.69 -8.70
CA ALA A 71 5.26 9.01 -7.78
C ALA A 71 5.27 9.64 -6.38
N PHE A 72 6.44 9.99 -5.82
CA PHE A 72 6.53 10.72 -4.56
C PHE A 72 5.88 12.10 -4.62
N ILE A 73 6.11 12.88 -5.69
CA ILE A 73 5.48 14.20 -5.88
C ILE A 73 3.96 14.09 -5.82
N ARG A 74 3.39 13.12 -6.54
CA ARG A 74 1.95 12.82 -6.50
C ARG A 74 1.49 12.35 -5.12
N LEU A 75 2.31 11.58 -4.41
CA LEU A 75 1.98 11.06 -3.09
C LEU A 75 1.97 12.17 -2.03
N PHE A 76 2.84 13.17 -2.16
CA PHE A 76 2.84 14.37 -1.35
C PHE A 76 1.61 15.26 -1.61
N ASN A 77 1.29 15.49 -2.89
CA ASN A 77 0.12 16.24 -3.35
C ASN A 77 -0.05 17.66 -2.74
N ASP A 78 1.06 18.34 -2.44
CA ASP A 78 1.03 19.66 -1.77
C ASP A 78 2.05 20.65 -2.34
N GLY A 79 2.56 20.38 -3.55
CA GLY A 79 3.58 21.18 -4.22
C GLY A 79 5.02 20.83 -3.84
N THR A 80 5.25 19.77 -3.05
CA THR A 80 6.60 19.24 -2.80
C THR A 80 7.22 18.70 -4.11
N VAL A 81 8.42 19.15 -4.44
CA VAL A 81 9.21 18.67 -5.59
C VAL A 81 10.31 17.74 -5.09
N ILE A 82 10.47 16.58 -5.72
CA ILE A 82 11.43 15.54 -5.33
C ILE A 82 12.61 15.56 -6.28
N ASP A 83 13.80 15.74 -5.72
CA ASP A 83 15.06 15.83 -6.45
C ASP A 83 15.85 14.51 -6.39
N LYS A 84 15.71 13.79 -5.27
CA LYS A 84 16.44 12.53 -5.03
C LYS A 84 15.50 11.43 -4.58
N THR A 85 15.63 10.26 -5.20
CA THR A 85 14.99 9.02 -4.78
C THR A 85 16.02 7.92 -4.61
N SER A 86 15.99 7.22 -3.49
CA SER A 86 16.93 6.17 -3.15
C SER A 86 16.33 5.10 -2.25
N VAL A 87 16.77 3.86 -2.40
CA VAL A 87 16.58 2.83 -1.36
C VAL A 87 17.69 2.98 -0.32
N GLN A 88 17.30 3.11 0.95
CA GLN A 88 18.22 3.16 2.08
C GLN A 88 18.14 1.86 2.86
N LYS A 89 19.31 1.26 3.13
CA LYS A 89 19.47 0.10 4.02
C LYS A 89 19.63 0.61 5.44
N VAL A 90 18.80 0.12 6.36
CA VAL A 90 18.86 0.41 7.79
C VAL A 90 19.14 -0.89 8.53
N GLN A 91 20.22 -0.87 9.30
CA GLN A 91 20.70 -2.01 10.06
C GLN A 91 21.45 -1.49 11.29
N GLU A 92 20.86 -1.68 12.48
CA GLU A 92 21.38 -1.22 13.78
C GLU A 92 22.69 -1.92 14.14
N SER A 93 22.72 -3.25 14.09
CA SER A 93 23.94 -4.04 14.23
C SER A 93 24.15 -4.97 13.04
N LYS A 94 25.40 -5.40 12.81
CA LYS A 94 25.74 -6.34 11.72
C LYS A 94 24.99 -7.68 11.80
N ASN A 95 24.48 -8.02 12.99
CA ASN A 95 23.74 -9.25 13.25
C ASN A 95 22.23 -9.10 12.99
N ASP A 96 21.72 -7.87 12.89
CA ASP A 96 20.30 -7.65 12.66
C ASP A 96 19.93 -7.82 11.19
N LYS A 97 18.72 -8.33 10.95
CA LYS A 97 18.18 -8.37 9.58
C LYS A 97 18.01 -6.94 9.07
N PRO A 98 18.59 -6.59 7.91
CA PRO A 98 18.45 -5.25 7.36
C PRO A 98 17.00 -4.99 6.93
N VAL A 99 16.55 -3.77 7.19
CA VAL A 99 15.29 -3.23 6.67
C VAL A 99 15.62 -2.21 5.60
N TYR A 100 14.81 -2.16 4.54
CA TYR A 100 15.01 -1.23 3.44
C TYR A 100 13.87 -0.24 3.38
N TYR A 101 14.18 1.03 3.14
CA TYR A 101 13.21 2.08 2.95
C TYR A 101 13.38 2.69 1.57
N LEU A 102 12.29 2.86 0.83
CA LEU A 102 12.28 3.76 -0.32
C LEU A 102 12.13 5.19 0.21
N VAL A 103 13.12 6.02 -0.06
CA VAL A 103 13.19 7.41 0.43
C VAL A 103 13.18 8.37 -0.74
N GLY A 104 12.23 9.30 -0.71
CA GLY A 104 12.18 10.47 -1.58
C GLY A 104 12.54 11.71 -0.75
N VAL A 105 13.50 12.49 -1.23
CA VAL A 105 13.91 13.77 -0.63
C VAL A 105 13.59 14.88 -1.61
N GLY A 106 13.25 16.05 -1.09
CA GLY A 106 12.87 17.18 -1.90
C GLY A 106 12.63 18.45 -1.09
N LEU A 107 11.99 19.42 -1.75
CA LEU A 107 11.71 20.73 -1.18
C LEU A 107 10.25 21.12 -1.38
N ARG A 108 9.69 21.85 -0.42
CA ARG A 108 8.41 22.57 -0.55
C ARG A 108 8.62 24.00 -0.07
N ASN A 109 8.41 24.97 -0.95
CA ASN A 109 8.67 26.39 -0.67
C ASN A 109 10.09 26.64 -0.10
N GLY A 110 11.10 25.93 -0.63
CA GLY A 110 12.49 26.02 -0.16
C GLY A 110 12.81 25.24 1.12
N MET A 111 11.81 24.64 1.78
CA MET A 111 12.01 23.87 3.01
C MET A 111 12.21 22.38 2.74
N TYR A 112 13.14 21.76 3.47
CA TYR A 112 13.45 20.32 3.37
C TYR A 112 12.23 19.44 3.68
N ARG A 113 12.02 18.45 2.80
CA ARG A 113 10.94 17.47 2.88
C ARG A 113 11.50 16.10 2.55
N ALA A 114 11.09 15.09 3.31
CA ALA A 114 11.40 13.71 2.97
C ALA A 114 10.19 12.81 3.22
N MET A 115 10.11 11.73 2.45
CA MET A 115 9.17 10.65 2.70
C MET A 115 9.89 9.32 2.62
N ALA A 116 9.68 8.47 3.63
CA ALA A 116 10.20 7.11 3.67
C ALA A 116 9.05 6.11 3.69
N ILE A 117 9.17 5.04 2.92
CA ILE A 117 8.19 3.94 2.87
C ILE A 117 8.96 2.62 3.05
N PRO A 118 8.61 1.77 4.04
CA PRO A 118 9.30 0.51 4.27
C PRO A 118 9.04 -0.44 3.09
N LEU A 119 10.09 -1.16 2.70
CA LEU A 119 10.06 -2.17 1.66
C LEU A 119 10.04 -3.56 2.28
N GLN A 120 9.29 -4.46 1.66
CA GLN A 120 9.30 -5.87 1.98
C GLN A 120 10.46 -6.53 1.23
N SER A 121 11.39 -7.13 1.98
CA SER A 121 12.49 -7.92 1.42
C SER A 121 12.09 -9.39 1.35
N SER A 122 12.36 -10.00 0.21
CA SER A 122 12.19 -11.43 -0.05
C SER A 122 13.53 -12.18 0.09
N SER A 123 13.48 -13.50 0.18
CA SER A 123 14.66 -14.38 0.34
C SER A 123 15.59 -14.39 -0.88
N ASP A 124 15.07 -13.99 -2.04
CA ASP A 124 15.77 -13.83 -3.32
C ASP A 124 16.40 -12.45 -3.50
N ASN A 125 16.48 -11.64 -2.42
CA ASN A 125 16.98 -10.26 -2.43
C ASN A 125 16.11 -9.25 -3.21
N SER A 126 14.89 -9.63 -3.59
CA SER A 126 13.92 -8.72 -4.21
C SER A 126 13.30 -7.77 -3.18
N LEU A 127 13.12 -6.51 -3.57
CA LEU A 127 12.50 -5.46 -2.74
C LEU A 127 11.16 -5.05 -3.33
N TYR A 128 10.12 -5.19 -2.52
CA TYR A 128 8.74 -4.91 -2.89
C TYR A 128 8.19 -3.71 -2.12
N LEU A 129 7.49 -2.84 -2.83
CA LEU A 129 6.70 -1.77 -2.24
C LEU A 129 5.24 -2.22 -2.18
N SER A 130 4.69 -2.26 -0.97
CA SER A 130 3.28 -2.59 -0.74
C SER A 130 2.44 -1.32 -0.69
N SER A 131 1.28 -1.29 -1.35
CA SER A 131 0.35 -0.15 -1.24
C SER A 131 -0.27 0.01 0.16
N SER A 132 -0.23 -1.03 0.99
CA SER A 132 -0.67 -0.95 2.40
C SER A 132 0.47 -0.61 3.36
N ALA A 133 1.67 -0.33 2.86
CA ALA A 133 2.75 0.14 3.72
C ALA A 133 2.45 1.56 4.22
N GLU A 134 2.75 1.78 5.49
CA GLU A 134 2.77 3.12 6.06
C GLU A 134 3.81 4.01 5.37
N ARG A 135 3.62 5.32 5.41
CA ARG A 135 4.58 6.31 4.93
C ARG A 135 4.89 7.30 6.02
N TYR A 136 6.17 7.55 6.18
CA TYR A 136 6.74 8.48 7.14
C TYR A 136 7.07 9.77 6.42
N ILE A 137 6.47 10.87 6.83
CA ILE A 137 6.63 12.18 6.21
C ILE A 137 7.38 13.07 7.17
N LEU A 138 8.53 13.53 6.74
CA LEU A 138 9.38 14.47 7.45
C LEU A 138 9.21 15.87 6.85
N THR A 139 9.00 16.85 7.72
CA THR A 139 8.96 18.27 7.34
C THR A 139 9.93 19.06 8.21
N SER A 140 10.82 19.83 7.59
CA SER A 140 11.67 20.77 8.31
C SER A 140 10.93 22.07 8.62
N VAL A 141 11.13 22.57 9.84
CA VAL A 141 10.79 23.92 10.28
C VAL A 141 12.05 24.56 10.85
N GLY A 142 12.65 25.51 10.13
CA GLY A 142 13.88 26.19 10.56
C GLY A 142 15.17 25.34 10.56
N CYS A 143 15.06 24.02 10.36
CA CYS A 143 16.20 23.12 10.34
C CYS A 143 16.81 23.01 8.93
N SER A 144 18.12 23.19 8.79
CA SER A 144 18.82 23.05 7.51
C SER A 144 18.77 21.60 6.99
N PHE A 145 19.00 20.63 7.88
CA PHE A 145 18.98 19.21 7.55
C PHE A 145 18.27 18.37 8.60
N CYS A 146 17.28 17.59 8.16
CA CYS A 146 16.50 16.69 8.99
C CYS A 146 16.74 15.24 8.57
N SER A 147 16.81 14.34 9.55
CA SER A 147 17.00 12.91 9.35
C SER A 147 15.95 12.10 10.10
N PHE A 148 15.66 10.89 9.61
CA PHE A 148 14.84 9.92 10.34
C PHE A 148 15.68 9.28 11.45
N SER A 149 15.08 9.13 12.62
CA SER A 149 15.68 8.42 13.76
C SER A 149 15.16 7.00 13.80
N PHE A 150 16.04 6.04 14.02
CA PHE A 150 15.73 4.62 13.95
C PHE A 150 15.93 3.92 15.29
N GLU A 151 15.03 3.02 15.63
CA GLU A 151 15.17 2.07 16.73
C GLU A 151 14.74 0.68 16.22
N LYS A 152 15.56 -0.36 16.41
CA LYS A 152 15.27 -1.72 15.90
C LYS A 152 14.94 -1.73 14.40
N ASN A 153 15.68 -0.93 13.62
CA ASN A 153 15.49 -0.71 12.18
C ASN A 153 14.14 -0.10 11.75
N ARG A 154 13.36 0.45 12.70
CA ARG A 154 12.09 1.17 12.45
C ARG A 154 12.24 2.66 12.70
N ILE A 155 11.57 3.47 11.90
CA ILE A 155 11.52 4.92 12.11
C ILE A 155 10.68 5.18 13.36
N VAL A 156 11.26 5.80 14.37
CA VAL A 156 10.58 6.16 15.62
C VAL A 156 10.48 7.67 15.83
N GLY A 157 11.23 8.45 15.06
CA GLY A 157 11.29 9.89 15.22
C GLY A 157 12.10 10.56 14.14
N THR A 158 12.47 11.81 14.42
CA THR A 158 13.28 12.64 13.53
C THR A 158 14.27 13.46 14.34
N THR A 159 15.42 13.73 13.73
CA THR A 159 16.51 14.50 14.31
C THR A 159 16.85 15.69 13.41
N CYS A 160 17.03 16.85 14.04
CA CYS A 160 17.54 18.07 13.40
C CYS A 160 19.05 18.17 13.66
N GLU A 161 19.83 18.45 12.62
CA GLU A 161 21.29 18.57 12.75
C GLU A 161 21.72 19.87 13.47
N GLU A 162 20.98 20.96 13.27
CA GLU A 162 21.28 22.27 13.86
C GLU A 162 20.20 22.71 14.85
N ASN A 163 20.54 22.73 16.14
CA ASN A 163 19.65 23.16 17.21
C ASN A 163 19.59 24.69 17.37
N THR A 164 19.27 25.40 16.29
CA THR A 164 18.95 26.84 16.37
C THR A 164 17.58 27.04 17.02
N GLY A 165 17.41 28.14 17.76
CA GLY A 165 16.19 28.38 18.54
C GLY A 165 14.93 28.36 17.67
N GLY A 166 14.03 27.41 17.94
CA GLY A 166 12.77 27.24 17.22
C GLY A 166 12.82 26.25 16.04
N SER A 167 13.99 25.70 15.73
CA SER A 167 14.15 24.71 14.66
C SER A 167 13.72 23.32 15.11
N ARG A 168 12.97 22.62 14.27
CA ARG A 168 12.54 21.24 14.51
C ARG A 168 12.27 20.49 13.21
N CYS A 169 12.22 19.17 13.33
CA CYS A 169 11.77 18.26 12.28
C CYS A 169 10.48 17.61 12.77
N ASP A 170 9.40 17.77 12.00
CA ASP A 170 8.10 17.20 12.32
C ASP A 170 7.92 15.89 11.55
N LEU A 171 7.52 14.83 12.27
CA LEU A 171 7.21 13.51 11.71
C LEU A 171 5.70 13.28 11.67
N ILE A 172 5.19 12.89 10.51
CA ILE A 172 3.80 12.45 10.33
C ILE A 172 3.82 11.05 9.74
N VAL A 173 3.14 10.11 10.39
CA VAL A 173 2.94 8.75 9.88
C VAL A 173 1.56 8.63 9.27
N LYS A 174 1.46 8.06 8.07
CA LYS A 174 0.17 7.72 7.44
C LYS A 174 0.15 6.24 7.10
N GLU A 175 -0.90 5.53 7.47
CA GLU A 175 -1.00 4.06 7.40
C GLU A 175 -0.97 3.47 5.97
N TYR A 176 -1.26 4.27 4.94
CA TYR A 176 -1.35 3.80 3.56
C TYR A 176 -0.58 4.70 2.60
N ASN A 177 -0.13 4.11 1.50
CA ASN A 177 0.45 4.82 0.38
C ASN A 177 -0.24 4.44 -0.95
N ASN A 178 -0.51 5.44 -1.78
CA ASN A 178 -0.97 5.24 -3.16
C ASN A 178 0.18 5.47 -4.15
N PHE A 179 1.38 4.99 -3.78
CA PHE A 179 2.64 5.29 -4.49
C PHE A 179 2.59 4.89 -5.96
N PHE A 180 2.02 3.73 -6.26
CA PHE A 180 1.64 3.34 -7.62
C PHE A 180 0.14 3.54 -7.81
N VAL A 181 -0.27 4.12 -8.95
CA VAL A 181 -1.69 4.15 -9.34
C VAL A 181 -2.11 2.71 -9.56
N ARG A 182 -3.29 2.32 -9.07
CA ARG A 182 -3.90 1.04 -9.48
C ARG A 182 -4.15 1.10 -10.98
N GLN A 183 -3.52 0.19 -11.73
CA GLN A 183 -3.86 -0.04 -13.13
C GLN A 183 -5.13 -0.88 -13.22
#